data_AF-A0A3L7A7P1-F1
#
_entry.id   AF-A0A3L7A7P1-F1
#
_cell.length_a   1.000
_cell.length_b   1.000
_cell.length_c   1.000
_cell.angle_alpha   90.00
_cell.angle_beta   90.00
_cell.angle_gamma   90.00
#
_symmetry.space_group_name_H-M   'P 1'
#
loop_
_entity.id
_entity.type
_entity.pdbx_description
1 polymer ?
#
loop_
_entity_poly.entity_id
_entity_poly.type
_entity_poly.pdbx_seq_one_letter_code
_entity_poly.pdbx_strand_id
1 'polypeptide(L)'
;MAFQSRDPVTGAYRFTEDGAPELGADLTLVAEQAAAAGTRPIGTTAEMNAYAFKRKGLAWGNTSTGTDWVYDGSKWVNTMELANIPLALTGDGNFTLTGTAVRRRGQVVALSGAATNARLVTFGDTYVTVGRVPLELAPLSIVSITAQSNNWRPTETLVGEIRTTGDVNLRAASGTVTGAIGKAWSFNSPAWMI
;
A
#
# COMPACT_ATOMS: atom_id res chain seq x y z
N MET A 1 -37.53 10.72 -16.89
CA MET A 1 -38.27 10.67 -18.16
C MET A 1 -38.92 9.31 -18.27
N ALA A 2 -40.25 9.22 -18.28
CA ALA A 2 -40.96 7.95 -18.45
C ALA A 2 -40.94 7.59 -19.94
N PHE A 3 -40.29 6.48 -20.29
CA PHE A 3 -40.25 5.99 -21.67
C PHE A 3 -41.62 5.37 -21.99
N GLN A 4 -42.43 6.02 -22.83
CA GLN A 4 -43.71 5.46 -23.26
C GLN A 4 -43.48 4.43 -24.38
N SER A 5 -43.63 3.14 -24.05
CA SER A 5 -43.59 2.03 -25.00
C SER A 5 -44.90 1.93 -25.78
N ARG A 6 -45.03 2.75 -26.82
CA ARG A 6 -46.09 2.63 -27.83
C ARG A 6 -45.47 2.24 -29.17
N ASP A 7 -46.21 1.47 -29.94
CA ASP A 7 -45.82 1.13 -31.30
C ASP A 7 -45.80 2.39 -32.20
N PRO A 8 -44.71 2.68 -32.93
CA PRO A 8 -44.55 3.95 -33.63
C PRO A 8 -45.41 4.08 -34.90
N VAL A 9 -46.02 2.99 -35.38
CA VAL A 9 -46.85 3.00 -36.60
C VAL A 9 -48.34 2.98 -36.26
N THR A 10 -48.72 2.25 -35.21
CA THR A 10 -50.13 2.03 -34.85
C THR A 10 -50.60 2.79 -33.61
N GLY A 11 -49.68 3.34 -32.80
CA GLY A 11 -49.99 4.12 -31.60
C GLY A 11 -50.54 3.30 -30.41
N ALA A 12 -50.67 1.97 -30.58
CA ALA A 12 -51.10 1.06 -29.53
C ALA A 12 -50.02 0.86 -28.46
N TYR A 13 -50.45 0.62 -27.22
CA TYR A 13 -49.56 0.16 -26.17
C TYR A 13 -49.06 -1.24 -26.52
N ARG A 14 -47.74 -1.49 -26.44
CA ARG A 14 -47.14 -2.79 -26.77
C ARG A 14 -47.43 -3.90 -25.75
N PHE A 15 -48.23 -3.63 -24.72
CA PHE A 15 -48.57 -4.58 -23.67
C PHE A 15 -50.03 -4.99 -23.83
N THR A 16 -50.26 -6.01 -24.65
CA THR A 16 -51.53 -6.71 -24.76
C THR A 16 -51.22 -8.19 -24.76
N GLU A 17 -51.14 -8.80 -23.58
CA GLU A 17 -51.41 -10.23 -23.31
C GLU A 17 -51.12 -10.54 -21.82
N ASP A 18 -51.91 -11.45 -21.25
CA ASP A 18 -51.99 -11.88 -19.83
C ASP A 18 -50.71 -12.57 -19.28
N GLY A 19 -49.53 -12.17 -19.73
CA GLY A 19 -48.25 -12.61 -19.19
C GLY A 19 -47.67 -11.56 -18.24
N ALA A 20 -47.23 -11.97 -17.05
CA ALA A 20 -46.34 -11.16 -16.23
C ALA A 20 -45.21 -10.61 -17.14
N PRO A 21 -44.79 -9.33 -16.97
CA PRO A 21 -43.80 -8.75 -17.86
C PRO A 21 -42.61 -9.70 -17.94
N GLU A 22 -42.21 -10.07 -19.16
CA GLU A 22 -40.95 -10.75 -19.42
C GLU A 22 -39.81 -9.77 -19.09
N LEU A 23 -39.65 -9.49 -17.80
CA LEU A 23 -38.42 -9.05 -17.21
C LEU A 23 -37.53 -10.29 -17.20
N GLY A 24 -37.08 -10.70 -18.38
CA GLY A 24 -35.91 -11.53 -18.54
C GLY A 24 -34.74 -10.72 -17.99
N ALA A 25 -34.61 -10.69 -16.67
CA ALA A 25 -33.42 -10.17 -16.04
C ALA A 25 -32.29 -11.07 -16.51
N ASP A 26 -31.31 -10.49 -17.19
CA ASP A 26 -30.08 -11.21 -17.48
C ASP A 26 -29.42 -11.54 -16.14
N LEU A 27 -29.64 -12.78 -15.68
CA LEU A 27 -29.13 -13.25 -14.40
C LEU A 27 -27.60 -13.22 -14.37
N THR A 28 -26.94 -13.27 -15.53
CA THR A 28 -25.50 -13.07 -15.65
C THR A 28 -25.13 -11.64 -15.29
N LEU A 29 -25.82 -10.65 -15.87
CA LEU A 29 -25.58 -9.24 -15.63
C LEU A 29 -25.92 -8.82 -14.18
N VAL A 30 -27.00 -9.38 -13.63
CA VAL A 30 -27.39 -9.20 -12.22
C VAL A 30 -26.36 -9.84 -11.29
N ALA A 31 -25.85 -11.03 -11.60
CA ALA A 31 -24.78 -11.67 -10.83
C ALA A 31 -23.46 -10.89 -10.93
N GLU A 32 -23.13 -10.35 -12.09
CA GLU A 32 -21.95 -9.49 -12.29
C GLU A 32 -22.06 -8.20 -11.48
N GLN A 33 -23.23 -7.55 -11.47
CA GLN A 33 -23.47 -6.34 -10.66
C GLN A 33 -23.53 -6.63 -9.17
N ALA A 34 -24.23 -7.69 -8.74
CA ALA A 34 -24.30 -8.09 -7.33
C ALA A 34 -22.92 -8.52 -6.82
N ALA A 35 -22.12 -9.17 -7.66
CA ALA A 35 -20.74 -9.44 -7.36
C ALA A 35 -19.93 -8.14 -7.34
N ALA A 36 -20.05 -7.23 -8.32
CA ALA A 36 -19.33 -5.94 -8.34
C ALA A 36 -19.64 -5.05 -7.13
N ALA A 37 -20.89 -5.05 -6.65
CA ALA A 37 -21.33 -4.41 -5.41
C ALA A 37 -21.04 -5.26 -4.16
N GLY A 38 -20.57 -6.50 -4.34
CA GLY A 38 -20.66 -7.61 -3.41
C GLY A 38 -19.72 -7.53 -2.21
N THR A 39 -20.35 -7.63 -1.05
CA THR A 39 -19.80 -7.94 0.27
C THR A 39 -18.54 -8.79 0.23
N ARG A 40 -17.50 -8.31 0.89
CA ARG A 40 -16.22 -9.00 1.10
C ARG A 40 -16.46 -10.37 1.76
N PRO A 41 -16.21 -11.51 1.10
CA PRO A 41 -16.29 -12.82 1.73
C PRO A 41 -15.26 -12.94 2.86
N ILE A 42 -15.62 -13.60 3.95
CA ILE A 42 -14.77 -13.85 5.11
C ILE A 42 -14.82 -15.34 5.42
N GLY A 43 -13.66 -15.98 5.56
CA GLY A 43 -13.55 -17.42 5.81
C GLY A 43 -12.09 -17.87 5.90
N THR A 44 -11.86 -19.18 6.00
CA THR A 44 -10.55 -19.81 6.16
C THR A 44 -9.70 -19.82 4.89
N THR A 45 -8.41 -20.18 5.00
CA THR A 45 -7.53 -20.39 3.84
C THR A 45 -8.05 -21.49 2.90
N ALA A 46 -8.63 -22.56 3.45
CA ALA A 46 -9.16 -23.67 2.65
C ALA A 46 -10.37 -23.20 1.82
N GLU A 47 -11.30 -22.46 2.44
CA GLU A 47 -12.48 -21.89 1.77
C GLU A 47 -12.08 -20.87 0.70
N MET A 48 -11.09 -20.01 0.97
CA MET A 48 -10.52 -19.07 0.00
C MET A 48 -9.98 -19.79 -1.25
N ASN A 49 -9.26 -20.89 -1.06
CA ASN A 49 -8.69 -21.68 -2.15
C ASN A 49 -9.74 -22.52 -2.88
N ALA A 50 -10.80 -22.95 -2.21
CA ALA A 50 -11.92 -23.68 -2.81
C ALA A 50 -12.94 -22.75 -3.50
N TYR A 51 -12.88 -21.43 -3.27
CA TYR A 51 -13.85 -20.48 -3.82
C TYR A 51 -13.87 -20.53 -5.35
N ALA A 52 -15.03 -20.80 -5.94
CA ALA A 52 -15.19 -21.02 -7.38
C ALA A 52 -15.25 -19.70 -8.18
N PHE A 53 -15.78 -18.62 -7.58
CA PHE A 53 -16.04 -17.35 -8.26
C PHE A 53 -14.87 -16.36 -8.11
N LYS A 54 -13.64 -16.86 -8.22
CA LYS A 54 -12.42 -16.02 -8.16
C LYS A 54 -12.36 -15.11 -9.38
N ARG A 55 -12.11 -13.82 -9.14
CA ARG A 55 -11.94 -12.81 -10.19
C ARG A 55 -10.95 -11.76 -9.72
N LYS A 56 -10.23 -11.17 -10.66
CA LYS A 56 -9.22 -10.14 -10.35
C LYS A 56 -9.85 -9.02 -9.51
N GLY A 57 -9.22 -8.65 -8.41
CA GLY A 57 -9.68 -7.62 -7.47
C GLY A 57 -10.62 -8.12 -6.38
N LEU A 58 -11.05 -9.38 -6.39
CA LEU A 58 -11.82 -9.97 -5.30
C LEU A 58 -10.99 -9.96 -4.01
N ALA A 59 -11.52 -9.34 -2.95
CA ALA A 59 -10.89 -9.32 -1.63
C ALA A 59 -11.51 -10.38 -0.72
N TRP A 60 -10.69 -11.05 0.09
CA TRP A 60 -11.07 -12.09 1.03
C TRP A 60 -10.52 -11.79 2.43
N GLY A 61 -11.36 -11.84 3.47
CA GLY A 61 -10.90 -11.78 4.86
C GLY A 61 -10.57 -13.17 5.38
N ASN A 62 -9.27 -13.50 5.51
CA ASN A 62 -8.86 -14.84 5.90
C ASN A 62 -8.83 -15.00 7.43
N THR A 63 -9.74 -15.81 7.97
CA THR A 63 -9.86 -16.05 9.42
C THR A 63 -8.80 -16.99 9.98
N SER A 64 -8.18 -17.85 9.15
CA SER A 64 -7.10 -18.73 9.58
C SER A 64 -5.79 -17.99 9.84
N THR A 65 -5.53 -16.93 9.06
CA THR A 65 -4.30 -16.13 9.15
C THR A 65 -4.52 -14.76 9.78
N GLY A 66 -5.77 -14.33 9.93
CA GLY A 66 -6.12 -12.97 10.38
C GLY A 66 -5.75 -11.88 9.38
N THR A 67 -5.56 -12.22 8.09
CA THR A 67 -5.06 -11.29 7.07
C THR A 67 -6.02 -11.20 5.89
N ASP A 68 -5.99 -10.07 5.19
CA ASP A 68 -6.79 -9.89 3.98
C ASP A 68 -5.98 -10.32 2.74
N TRP A 69 -6.64 -10.97 1.79
CA TRP A 69 -6.06 -11.41 0.53
C TRP A 69 -6.82 -10.79 -0.64
N VAL A 70 -6.14 -10.56 -1.76
CA VAL A 70 -6.76 -10.11 -3.01
C VAL A 70 -6.38 -11.06 -4.13
N TYR A 71 -7.35 -11.50 -4.91
CA TYR A 71 -7.08 -12.33 -6.09
C TYR A 71 -6.57 -11.44 -7.23
N ASP A 72 -5.36 -11.68 -7.74
CA ASP A 72 -4.74 -10.85 -8.78
C ASP A 72 -5.17 -11.22 -10.22
N GLY A 73 -5.98 -12.27 -10.35
CA GLY A 73 -6.37 -12.89 -11.62
C GLY A 73 -5.73 -14.27 -11.86
N SER A 74 -4.72 -14.64 -11.07
CA SER A 74 -4.02 -15.91 -11.15
C SER A 74 -3.91 -16.61 -9.79
N LYS A 75 -3.62 -15.86 -8.73
CA LYS A 75 -3.45 -16.37 -7.37
C LYS A 75 -4.00 -15.39 -6.34
N TRP A 76 -4.19 -15.90 -5.13
CA TRP A 76 -4.43 -15.05 -3.97
C TRP A 76 -3.09 -14.43 -3.54
N VAL A 77 -3.07 -13.11 -3.43
CA VAL A 77 -1.92 -12.37 -2.94
C VAL A 77 -2.29 -11.78 -1.59
N ASN A 78 -1.45 -12.00 -0.59
CA ASN A 78 -1.69 -11.40 0.72
C ASN A 78 -1.57 -9.88 0.56
N THR A 79 -2.53 -9.12 1.10
CA THR A 79 -2.42 -7.64 1.06
C THR A 79 -1.21 -7.12 1.84
N MET A 80 -0.60 -7.93 2.71
CA MET A 80 0.70 -7.68 3.33
C MET A 80 1.90 -8.08 2.46
N GLU A 81 1.75 -8.99 1.48
CA GLU A 81 2.85 -9.40 0.58
C GLU A 81 2.95 -8.48 -0.65
N LEU A 82 1.87 -7.78 -1.00
CA LEU A 82 1.89 -6.55 -1.81
C LEU A 82 2.71 -5.40 -1.14
N ALA A 83 3.16 -5.61 0.09
CA ALA A 83 3.72 -4.59 0.97
C ALA A 83 5.24 -4.73 1.19
N ASN A 84 6.01 -5.25 0.24
CA ASN A 84 7.46 -5.11 0.25
C ASN A 84 7.92 -4.63 -1.11
N ILE A 85 7.64 -3.36 -1.41
CA ILE A 85 8.13 -2.73 -2.64
C ILE A 85 9.56 -2.25 -2.33
N PRO A 86 10.59 -2.74 -3.06
CA PRO A 86 11.91 -2.16 -2.96
C PRO A 86 11.82 -0.67 -3.27
N LEU A 87 12.21 0.16 -2.31
CA LEU A 87 12.31 1.59 -2.53
C LEU A 87 13.67 1.87 -3.16
N ALA A 88 13.65 2.45 -4.35
CA ALA A 88 14.82 3.12 -4.92
C ALA A 88 15.03 4.43 -4.18
N LEU A 89 15.59 4.37 -2.98
CA LEU A 89 15.99 5.55 -2.23
C LEU A 89 17.21 6.17 -2.91
N THR A 90 17.09 7.42 -3.32
CA THR A 90 18.24 8.16 -3.90
C THR A 90 18.99 8.83 -2.76
N GLY A 91 20.23 8.42 -2.52
CA GLY A 91 21.12 9.10 -1.58
C GLY A 91 21.67 10.42 -2.16
N ASP A 92 22.16 11.29 -1.30
CA ASP A 92 22.80 12.58 -1.66
C ASP A 92 24.25 12.42 -2.20
N GLY A 93 24.69 11.18 -2.45
CA GLY A 93 26.07 10.82 -2.82
C GLY A 93 26.99 10.53 -1.62
N ASN A 94 26.59 10.87 -0.40
CA ASN A 94 27.30 10.49 0.83
C ASN A 94 26.77 9.19 1.44
N PHE A 95 25.57 8.77 1.04
CA PHE A 95 24.91 7.57 1.53
C PHE A 95 24.45 6.65 0.40
N THR A 96 24.59 5.35 0.63
CA THR A 96 23.86 4.32 -0.12
C THR A 96 22.68 3.89 0.74
N LEU A 97 21.47 4.05 0.21
CA LEU A 97 20.25 3.67 0.90
C LEU A 97 19.65 2.41 0.29
N THR A 98 19.22 1.50 1.15
CA THR A 98 18.32 0.41 0.79
C THR A 98 17.11 0.48 1.70
N GLY A 99 15.92 0.39 1.11
CA GLY A 99 14.68 0.48 1.87
C GLY A 99 13.60 -0.39 1.27
N THR A 100 12.68 -0.80 2.12
CA THR A 100 11.48 -1.51 1.76
C THR A 100 10.29 -0.67 2.20
N ALA A 101 9.41 -0.32 1.26
CA ALA A 101 8.12 0.30 1.57
C ALA A 101 7.07 -0.77 1.81
N VAL A 102 6.34 -0.62 2.92
CA VAL A 102 5.19 -1.45 3.25
C VAL A 102 3.90 -0.71 2.94
N ARG A 103 3.27 -1.00 1.78
CA ARG A 103 1.96 -0.47 1.40
C ARG A 103 0.83 -1.44 1.78
N ARG A 104 0.00 -1.09 2.78
CA ARG A 104 -1.25 -1.82 3.07
C ARG A 104 -2.44 -1.20 2.33
N ARG A 105 -3.52 -1.98 2.12
CA ARG A 105 -4.79 -1.48 1.57
C ARG A 105 -5.26 -0.28 2.42
N GLY A 106 -5.37 0.91 1.81
CA GLY A 106 -5.70 2.16 2.51
C GLY A 106 -4.59 3.21 2.58
N GLN A 107 -3.65 3.23 1.63
CA GLN A 107 -2.62 4.29 1.52
C GLN A 107 -1.69 4.42 2.73
N VAL A 108 -1.53 3.34 3.51
CA VAL A 108 -0.60 3.34 4.63
C VAL A 108 0.76 2.82 4.16
N VAL A 109 1.80 3.62 4.34
CA VAL A 109 3.20 3.31 4.00
C VAL A 109 4.04 3.30 5.28
N ALA A 110 4.88 2.28 5.46
CA ALA A 110 5.96 2.30 6.44
C ALA A 110 7.29 2.07 5.74
N LEU A 111 8.37 2.66 6.29
CA LEU A 111 9.72 2.53 5.78
C LEU A 111 10.58 1.77 6.78
N SER A 112 11.18 0.67 6.33
CA SER A 112 12.28 0.01 7.01
C SER A 112 13.45 -0.14 6.05
N GLY A 113 14.68 -0.02 6.54
CA GLY A 113 15.84 -0.06 5.65
C GLY A 113 17.18 0.12 6.33
N ALA A 114 18.21 0.21 5.50
CA ALA A 114 19.57 0.48 5.92
C ALA A 114 20.17 1.64 5.12
N ALA A 115 20.93 2.50 5.80
CA ALA A 115 21.77 3.52 5.20
C ALA A 115 23.22 3.17 5.46
N THR A 116 24.04 3.11 4.41
CA THR A 116 25.49 2.91 4.55
C THR A 116 26.22 4.15 4.12
N ASN A 117 27.12 4.63 4.98
CA ASN A 117 27.98 5.76 4.70
C ASN A 117 28.92 5.44 3.53
N ALA A 118 28.76 6.11 2.39
CA ALA A 118 29.72 6.05 1.29
C ALA A 118 30.95 6.95 1.55
N ARG A 119 30.80 7.92 2.47
CA ARG A 119 31.83 8.87 2.88
C ARG A 119 31.82 9.07 4.40
N LEU A 120 32.86 9.69 4.94
CA LEU A 120 32.87 10.14 6.33
C LEU A 120 31.81 11.23 6.49
N VAL A 121 30.83 11.01 7.39
CA VAL A 121 29.78 11.99 7.66
C VAL A 121 29.68 12.24 9.16
N THR A 122 29.59 13.51 9.53
CA THR A 122 29.40 13.95 10.91
C THR A 122 27.99 14.49 11.07
N PHE A 123 27.19 13.82 11.89
CA PHE A 123 25.88 14.28 12.32
C PHE A 123 26.04 15.09 13.60
N GLY A 124 25.58 16.34 13.56
CA GLY A 124 25.40 17.18 14.75
C GLY A 124 23.92 17.42 15.04
N ASP A 125 23.60 18.61 15.55
CA ASP A 125 22.23 19.00 15.90
C ASP A 125 21.38 19.41 14.68
N THR A 126 22.00 19.54 13.50
CA THR A 126 21.33 19.88 12.25
C THR A 126 20.98 18.64 11.45
N TYR A 127 19.79 18.65 10.85
CA TYR A 127 19.34 17.61 9.94
C TYR A 127 20.17 17.59 8.64
N VAL A 128 20.60 16.39 8.26
CA VAL A 128 21.26 16.07 6.99
C VAL A 128 20.34 15.17 6.19
N THR A 129 20.07 15.53 4.94
CA THR A 129 19.30 14.68 4.03
C THR A 129 20.14 13.48 3.62
N VAL A 130 19.71 12.29 4.01
CA VAL A 130 20.41 11.03 3.67
C VAL A 130 19.84 10.38 2.42
N GLY A 131 18.63 10.77 2.03
CA GLY A 131 18.08 10.49 0.71
C GLY A 131 16.60 10.78 0.61
N ARG A 132 15.93 10.18 -0.38
CA ARG A 132 14.56 10.54 -0.75
C ARG A 132 13.68 9.34 -1.05
N VAL A 133 12.46 9.35 -0.49
CA VAL A 133 11.33 8.49 -0.84
C VAL A 133 10.66 9.06 -2.11
N PRO A 134 10.23 8.22 -3.08
CA PRO A 134 9.44 8.69 -4.22
C PRO A 134 8.25 9.54 -3.77
N LEU A 135 7.98 10.63 -4.48
CA LEU A 135 6.96 11.60 -4.07
C LEU A 135 5.56 10.98 -3.94
N GLU A 136 5.26 9.97 -4.76
CA GLU A 136 4.02 9.18 -4.70
C GLU A 136 3.82 8.42 -3.38
N LEU A 137 4.89 8.27 -2.59
CA LEU A 137 4.91 7.57 -1.30
C LEU A 137 5.29 8.52 -0.15
N ALA A 138 5.50 9.81 -0.43
CA ALA A 138 5.82 10.80 0.59
C ALA A 138 4.64 10.98 1.54
N PRO A 139 4.88 11.16 2.84
CA PRO A 139 3.81 11.30 3.81
C PRO A 139 3.08 12.63 3.65
N LEU A 140 1.78 12.68 4.01
CA LEU A 140 1.01 13.93 4.04
C LEU A 140 1.43 14.88 5.17
N SER A 141 2.15 14.36 6.17
CA SER A 141 2.71 15.11 7.31
C SER A 141 4.12 14.63 7.61
N ILE A 142 4.89 15.41 8.37
CA ILE A 142 6.23 14.96 8.80
C ILE A 142 6.12 13.68 9.65
N VAL A 143 6.95 12.68 9.36
CA VAL A 143 7.01 11.40 10.08
C VAL A 143 8.35 11.28 10.78
N SER A 144 8.34 11.15 12.11
CA SER A 144 9.57 10.92 12.87
C SER A 144 10.09 9.50 12.67
N ILE A 145 11.40 9.35 12.51
CA ILE A 145 12.08 8.05 12.41
C ILE A 145 13.23 7.98 13.40
N THR A 146 13.63 6.76 13.74
CA THR A 146 14.84 6.50 14.54
C THR A 146 15.77 5.63 13.71
N ALA A 147 17.06 5.97 13.70
CA ALA A 147 18.09 5.15 13.09
C ALA A 147 19.16 4.75 14.12
N GLN A 148 19.59 3.50 14.06
CA GLN A 148 20.55 2.93 14.98
C GLN A 148 21.75 2.36 14.23
N SER A 149 22.94 2.58 14.78
CA SER A 149 24.17 1.96 14.28
C SER A 149 24.11 0.45 14.48
N ASN A 150 24.25 -0.32 13.40
CA ASN A 150 24.38 -1.79 13.45
C ASN A 150 25.83 -2.27 13.66
N ASN A 151 26.79 -1.36 13.90
CA ASN A 151 28.14 -1.72 14.33
C ASN A 151 28.24 -1.89 15.86
N TRP A 152 29.26 -2.63 16.30
CA TRP A 152 29.61 -3.08 17.67
C TRP A 152 29.55 -2.04 18.82
N ARG A 153 29.28 -0.77 18.55
CA ARG A 153 28.97 0.27 19.55
C ARG A 153 27.51 0.72 19.39
N PRO A 154 26.53 0.03 20.03
CA PRO A 154 25.10 0.28 19.89
C PRO A 154 24.61 1.58 20.56
N THR A 155 25.51 2.46 21.01
CA THR A 155 25.16 3.67 21.75
C THR A 155 24.87 4.88 20.87
N GLU A 156 25.21 4.82 19.58
CA GLU A 156 24.97 5.93 18.66
C GLU A 156 23.57 5.80 18.05
N THR A 157 22.68 6.69 18.51
CA THR A 157 21.31 6.82 17.99
C THR A 157 21.21 8.10 17.17
N LEU A 158 20.64 7.98 15.97
CA LEU A 158 20.21 9.12 15.18
C LEU A 158 18.69 9.23 15.28
N VAL A 159 18.21 10.46 15.29
CA VAL A 159 16.79 10.76 15.12
C VAL A 159 16.60 11.40 13.76
N GLY A 160 15.46 11.14 13.15
CA GLY A 160 15.21 11.55 11.79
C GLY A 160 13.78 11.95 11.56
N GLU A 161 13.54 12.44 10.36
CA GLU A 161 12.22 12.76 9.86
C GLU A 161 12.13 12.42 8.37
N ILE A 162 10.94 12.03 7.94
CA ILE A 162 10.56 11.95 6.53
C ILE A 162 9.62 13.13 6.28
N ARG A 163 10.02 14.03 5.38
CA ARG A 163 9.26 15.22 5.03
C ARG A 163 8.20 14.92 3.98
N THR A 164 7.24 15.82 3.85
CA THR A 164 6.21 15.77 2.80
C THR A 164 6.78 15.91 1.39
N THR A 165 8.02 16.40 1.26
CA THR A 165 8.80 16.42 0.02
C THR A 165 9.41 15.06 -0.33
N GLY A 166 9.27 14.05 0.53
CA GLY A 166 9.90 12.74 0.43
C GLY A 166 11.32 12.69 1.00
N ASP A 167 11.90 13.81 1.44
CA ASP A 167 13.25 13.83 1.99
C ASP A 167 13.33 13.08 3.33
N VAL A 168 14.30 12.18 3.43
CA VAL A 168 14.67 11.46 4.65
C VAL A 168 15.86 12.18 5.26
N ASN A 169 15.65 12.80 6.41
CA ASN A 169 16.67 13.59 7.11
C ASN A 169 17.03 12.94 8.43
N LEU A 170 18.32 12.90 8.77
CA LEU A 170 18.84 12.39 10.04
C LEU A 170 19.68 13.46 10.75
N ARG A 171 19.69 13.41 12.08
CA ARG A 171 20.60 14.17 12.95
C ARG A 171 21.01 13.33 14.15
N ALA A 172 22.04 13.76 14.87
CA ALA A 172 22.41 13.10 16.12
C ALA A 172 21.27 13.24 17.15
N ALA A 173 20.94 12.15 17.86
CA ALA A 173 19.98 12.22 18.96
C ALA A 173 20.52 13.09 20.11
N SER A 174 21.84 13.02 20.34
CA SER A 174 22.58 13.88 21.24
C SER A 174 24.04 14.01 20.81
N GLY A 175 24.64 15.16 21.06
CA GLY A 175 26.05 15.42 20.80
C GLY A 175 26.41 15.30 19.31
N THR A 176 27.56 14.68 19.03
CA THR A 176 28.06 14.51 17.67
C THR A 176 28.30 13.04 17.39
N VAL A 177 27.76 12.56 16.27
CA VAL A 177 27.89 11.19 15.80
C VAL A 177 28.67 11.22 14.48
N THR A 178 29.87 10.65 14.47
CA THR A 178 30.67 10.54 13.25
C THR A 178 30.58 9.12 12.71
N GLY A 179 29.96 8.96 11.56
CA GLY A 179 29.89 7.67 10.88
C GLY A 179 31.06 7.51 9.91
N ALA A 180 31.91 6.52 10.16
CA ALA A 180 32.96 6.11 9.24
C ALA A 180 32.37 5.58 7.92
N ILE A 181 33.19 5.55 6.87
CA ILE A 181 32.84 4.91 5.60
C ILE A 181 32.49 3.43 5.86
N GLY A 182 31.42 2.94 5.23
CA GLY A 182 30.93 1.58 5.39
C GLY A 182 30.14 1.36 6.67
N LYS A 183 30.01 2.36 7.54
CA LYS A 183 29.10 2.27 8.69
C LYS A 183 27.67 2.22 8.19
N ALA A 184 26.96 1.18 8.59
CA ALA A 184 25.55 1.06 8.32
C ALA A 184 24.72 1.65 9.47
N TRP A 185 23.48 1.98 9.15
CA TRP A 185 22.45 2.44 10.06
C TRP A 185 21.15 1.76 9.68
N SER A 186 20.51 1.04 10.60
CA SER A 186 19.16 0.56 10.38
C SER A 186 18.16 1.63 10.79
N PHE A 187 17.09 1.81 10.01
CA PHE A 187 16.01 2.73 10.35
C PHE A 187 14.65 2.07 10.22
N ASN A 188 13.74 2.49 11.07
CA ASN A 188 12.34 2.13 11.03
C ASN A 188 11.48 3.38 11.25
N SER A 189 10.42 3.52 10.48
CA SER A 189 9.39 4.52 10.69
C SER A 189 8.14 3.91 11.32
N PRO A 190 7.32 4.69 12.03
CA PRO A 190 5.91 4.35 12.15
C PRO A 190 5.26 4.38 10.76
N ALA A 191 4.12 3.73 10.62
CA ALA A 191 3.35 3.78 9.39
C ALA A 191 2.66 5.16 9.24
N TRP A 192 2.55 5.66 8.01
CA TRP A 192 1.95 6.96 7.67
C TRP A 192 0.97 6.85 6.51
N MET A 193 0.09 7.84 6.36
CA MET A 193 -0.82 7.93 5.22
C MET A 193 -0.21 8.78 4.08
N ILE A 194 -0.40 8.33 2.84
CA ILE A 194 -0.05 9.03 1.59
C ILE A 194 -1.27 9.63 0.92
#